data_AF-A0A2N2M610-F1
#
_entry.id   AF-A0A2N2M610-F1
#
_cell.length_a   1.000
_cell.length_b   1.000
_cell.length_c   1.000
_cell.angle_alpha   90.00
_cell.angle_beta   90.00
_cell.angle_gamma   90.00
#
_symmetry.space_group_name_H-M   'P 1'
#
loop_
_entity.id
_entity.type
_entity.pdbx_description
1 polymer ?
#
loop_
_entity_poly.entity_id
_entity_poly.type
_entity_poly.pdbx_seq_one_letter_code
_entity_poly.pdbx_strand_id
1 'polypeptide(L)'
;MRSWFLKMFCKENHFKSKGAIKMKILEQFISKSQLACLREACRGEEGKYFNNMILKLKSHIVSMPKTYGTDGQGDDVTVMLHYFINGSDWWITERDVILDDQVQAFGYVCLNGDTDCAELGYISITELIENNVELDLYFEPTTLRDVKKKLFEKAA
;
A
#
# COMPACT_ATOMS: atom_id res chain seq x y z
N MET A 1 -37.32 15.60 41.66
CA MET A 1 -36.16 16.53 41.63
C MET A 1 -34.91 15.76 42.02
N ARG A 2 -33.88 15.81 41.16
CA ARG A 2 -32.42 15.75 41.45
C ARG A 2 -31.97 14.73 42.52
N SER A 3 -31.08 13.78 42.27
CA SER A 3 -29.75 14.00 41.71
C SER A 3 -29.04 12.66 41.52
N TRP A 4 -28.35 12.53 40.39
CA TRP A 4 -27.11 11.78 40.21
C TRP A 4 -26.25 11.72 41.48
N PHE A 5 -25.72 10.54 41.86
CA PHE A 5 -24.30 10.28 42.21
C PHE A 5 -24.16 8.95 42.97
N LEU A 6 -23.90 7.86 42.25
CA LEU A 6 -23.11 6.74 42.76
C LEU A 6 -22.40 6.10 41.57
N LYS A 7 -21.31 6.78 41.17
CA LYS A 7 -20.21 6.18 40.43
C LYS A 7 -19.56 5.09 41.29
N MET A 8 -18.89 4.17 40.60
CA MET A 8 -17.78 3.35 41.10
C MET A 8 -18.16 1.94 41.57
N PHE A 9 -18.29 0.99 40.64
CA PHE A 9 -17.46 -0.22 40.59
C PHE A 9 -17.81 -1.10 39.38
N CYS A 10 -17.36 -0.69 38.20
CA CYS A 10 -16.89 -1.65 37.20
C CYS A 10 -15.84 -0.91 36.40
N LYS A 11 -14.57 -1.25 36.63
CA LYS A 11 -13.45 -0.69 35.87
C LYS A 11 -13.66 -1.09 34.41
N GLU A 12 -14.17 -0.15 33.62
CA GLU A 12 -13.96 -0.15 32.18
C GLU A 12 -12.44 -0.19 31.96
N ASN A 13 -11.95 -1.37 31.60
CA ASN A 13 -10.62 -1.54 31.05
C ASN A 13 -10.59 -0.75 29.73
N HIS A 14 -10.28 0.54 29.82
CA HIS A 14 -9.79 1.33 28.71
C HIS A 14 -8.38 0.85 28.36
N PHE A 15 -8.29 -0.36 27.81
CA PHE A 15 -7.18 -0.71 26.94
C PHE A 15 -7.41 0.07 25.64
N LYS A 16 -6.88 1.30 25.59
CA LYS A 16 -6.80 2.07 24.35
C LYS A 16 -6.03 1.22 23.35
N SER A 17 -6.72 0.60 22.41
CA SER A 17 -6.07 -0.16 21.34
C SER A 17 -5.18 0.79 20.55
N LYS A 18 -3.87 0.67 20.71
CA LYS A 18 -2.92 1.10 19.69
C LYS A 18 -3.21 0.27 18.43
N GLY A 19 -4.14 0.70 17.58
CA GLY A 19 -4.60 -0.17 16.49
C GLY A 19 -5.78 0.29 15.66
N ALA A 20 -6.14 1.58 15.65
CA ALA A 20 -7.10 2.10 14.68
C ALA A 20 -6.36 2.86 13.58
N ILE A 21 -5.56 2.15 12.76
CA ILE A 21 -5.23 2.67 11.44
C ILE A 21 -6.53 2.63 10.63
N LYS A 22 -7.21 3.79 10.60
CA LYS A 22 -8.48 3.98 9.89
C LYS A 22 -8.36 3.43 8.47
N MET A 23 -9.38 2.71 8.00
CA MET A 23 -9.47 2.22 6.63
C MET A 23 -9.22 3.29 5.55
N LYS A 24 -9.36 4.56 5.92
CA LYS A 24 -9.13 5.74 5.09
C LYS A 24 -7.75 5.78 4.42
N ILE A 25 -6.70 5.23 5.04
CA ILE A 25 -5.37 5.20 4.40
C ILE A 25 -5.38 4.39 3.11
N LEU A 26 -6.11 3.27 3.06
CA LEU A 26 -6.12 2.42 1.86
C LEU A 26 -6.86 3.08 0.70
N GLU A 27 -7.80 3.99 0.99
CA GLU A 27 -8.52 4.78 -0.02
C GLU A 27 -7.59 5.73 -0.80
N GLN A 28 -6.37 5.95 -0.29
CA GLN A 28 -5.34 6.76 -0.92
C GLN A 28 -4.37 5.95 -1.79
N PHE A 29 -4.45 4.61 -1.77
CA PHE A 29 -3.53 3.71 -2.48
C PHE A 29 -4.22 2.66 -3.34
N ILE A 30 -5.51 2.40 -3.11
CA ILE A 30 -6.26 1.30 -3.73
C ILE A 30 -7.50 1.85 -4.44
N SER A 31 -7.78 1.33 -5.64
CA SER A 31 -8.98 1.68 -6.39
C SER A 31 -10.26 1.37 -5.62
N LYS A 32 -11.33 2.14 -5.89
CA LYS A 32 -12.63 1.96 -5.22
C LYS A 32 -13.21 0.56 -5.46
N SER A 33 -13.01 0.03 -6.66
CA SER A 33 -13.44 -1.30 -7.07
C SER A 33 -12.70 -2.39 -6.27
N GLN A 34 -11.36 -2.35 -6.25
CA GLN A 34 -10.56 -3.30 -5.49
C GLN A 34 -10.83 -3.21 -3.98
N LEU A 35 -11.03 -2.00 -3.43
CA LEU A 35 -11.44 -1.83 -2.03
C LEU A 35 -12.81 -2.43 -1.72
N ALA A 36 -13.78 -2.32 -2.64
CA ALA A 36 -15.07 -2.94 -2.46
C ALA A 36 -14.94 -4.47 -2.42
N CYS A 37 -14.18 -5.05 -3.36
CA CYS A 37 -13.88 -6.48 -3.37
C CYS A 37 -13.20 -6.94 -2.07
N LEU A 38 -12.21 -6.19 -1.59
CA LEU A 38 -11.53 -6.49 -0.32
C LEU A 38 -12.47 -6.43 0.88
N ARG A 39 -13.39 -5.46 0.91
CA ARG A 39 -14.40 -5.33 1.98
C ARG A 39 -15.33 -6.54 2.03
N GLU A 40 -15.77 -7.04 0.87
CA GLU A 40 -16.59 -8.27 0.82
C GLU A 40 -15.77 -9.50 1.19
N ALA A 41 -14.53 -9.62 0.69
CA ALA A 41 -13.63 -10.73 1.02
C ALA A 41 -13.38 -10.84 2.53
N CYS A 42 -13.21 -9.71 3.22
CA CYS A 42 -13.07 -9.65 4.68
C CYS A 42 -14.30 -10.17 5.45
N ARG A 43 -15.48 -10.25 4.84
CA ARG A 43 -16.73 -10.75 5.46
C ARG A 43 -17.01 -12.22 5.15
N GLY A 44 -16.31 -12.80 4.17
CA GLY A 44 -16.45 -14.19 3.77
C GLY A 44 -15.78 -15.18 4.74
N GLU A 45 -15.84 -16.46 4.40
CA GLU A 45 -15.24 -17.54 5.19
C GLU A 45 -13.72 -17.37 5.39
N GLU A 46 -13.05 -16.81 4.39
CA GLU A 46 -11.63 -16.49 4.42
C GLU A 46 -11.32 -15.11 5.03
N GLY A 47 -12.30 -14.46 5.67
CA GLY A 47 -12.17 -13.07 6.12
C GLY A 47 -10.98 -12.81 7.03
N LYS A 48 -10.59 -13.77 7.87
CA LYS A 48 -9.38 -13.66 8.72
C LYS A 48 -8.10 -13.53 7.87
N TYR A 49 -8.01 -14.27 6.78
CA TYR A 49 -6.87 -14.23 5.87
C TYR A 49 -6.75 -12.85 5.20
N PHE A 50 -7.83 -12.36 4.62
CA PHE A 50 -7.85 -11.03 3.97
C PHE A 50 -7.59 -9.89 4.96
N ASN A 51 -8.11 -9.98 6.19
CA ASN A 51 -7.80 -9.01 7.23
C ASN A 51 -6.29 -8.98 7.55
N ASN A 52 -5.62 -10.13 7.63
CA ASN A 52 -4.18 -10.18 7.86
C ASN A 52 -3.38 -9.58 6.70
N MET A 53 -3.79 -9.87 5.47
CA MET A 53 -3.18 -9.31 4.25
C MET A 53 -3.32 -7.78 4.23
N ILE A 54 -4.51 -7.24 4.54
CA ILE A 54 -4.74 -5.79 4.66
C ILE A 54 -3.89 -5.17 5.79
N LEU A 55 -3.76 -5.84 6.93
CA LEU A 55 -2.93 -5.36 8.03
C LEU A 55 -1.45 -5.29 7.63
N LYS A 56 -0.96 -6.31 6.91
CA LYS A 56 0.39 -6.34 6.37
C LYS A 56 0.63 -5.21 5.38
N LEU A 57 -0.29 -5.03 4.42
CA LEU A 57 -0.22 -3.94 3.46
C LEU A 57 -0.19 -2.57 4.13
N LYS A 58 -1.06 -2.34 5.13
CA LYS A 58 -1.04 -1.09 5.92
C LYS A 58 0.31 -0.88 6.59
N SER A 59 0.92 -1.94 7.14
CA SER A 59 2.24 -1.86 7.73
C SER A 59 3.28 -1.43 6.72
N HIS A 60 3.27 -2.01 5.51
CA HIS A 60 4.18 -1.61 4.43
C HIS A 60 4.00 -0.13 4.10
N ILE A 61 2.77 0.31 3.80
CA ILE A 61 2.46 1.70 3.44
C ILE A 61 2.97 2.70 4.50
N VAL A 62 2.71 2.45 5.78
CA VAL A 62 3.14 3.34 6.87
C VAL A 62 4.67 3.40 6.96
N SER A 63 5.35 2.27 6.74
CA SER A 63 6.81 2.14 6.80
C SER A 63 7.55 2.64 5.56
N MET A 64 6.85 2.91 4.46
CA MET A 64 7.47 3.38 3.22
C MET A 64 8.31 4.65 3.48
N PRO A 65 9.53 4.72 2.90
CA PRO A 65 10.27 5.95 2.79
C PRO A 65 9.41 7.06 2.18
N LYS A 66 9.60 8.28 2.67
CA LYS A 66 9.03 9.49 2.07
C LYS A 66 9.92 9.94 0.92
N THR A 67 9.47 10.93 0.16
CA THR A 67 10.25 11.60 -0.88
C THR A 67 11.67 11.93 -0.41
N TYR A 68 12.68 11.55 -1.22
CA TYR A 68 14.12 11.66 -0.96
C TYR A 68 14.65 10.74 0.16
N GLY A 69 13.83 9.84 0.67
CA GLY A 69 14.20 8.90 1.73
C GLY A 69 15.12 7.77 1.27
N THR A 70 15.25 7.58 -0.04
CA THR A 70 16.05 6.51 -0.65
C THR A 70 17.23 6.99 -1.49
N ASP A 71 17.52 8.29 -1.44
CA ASP A 71 18.63 8.91 -2.15
C ASP A 71 19.95 8.19 -1.88
N GLY A 72 20.70 7.90 -2.95
CA GLY A 72 22.01 7.24 -2.88
C GLY A 72 21.97 5.72 -2.69
N GLN A 73 20.80 5.09 -2.56
CA GLN A 73 20.69 3.63 -2.44
C GLN A 73 20.77 2.90 -3.79
N GLY A 74 20.48 3.58 -4.91
CA GLY A 74 20.49 2.98 -6.24
C GLY A 74 19.58 1.76 -6.32
N ASP A 75 20.06 0.66 -6.91
CA ASP A 75 19.28 -0.57 -7.07
C ASP A 75 19.13 -1.40 -5.77
N ASP A 76 19.80 -1.02 -4.69
CA ASP A 76 19.66 -1.68 -3.39
C ASP A 76 18.46 -1.14 -2.59
N VAL A 77 17.77 -0.11 -3.11
CA VAL A 77 16.52 0.40 -2.54
C VAL A 77 15.46 -0.70 -2.46
N THR A 78 14.71 -0.72 -1.37
CA THR A 78 13.59 -1.64 -1.20
C THR A 78 12.34 -1.11 -1.89
N VAL A 79 11.79 -1.89 -2.81
CA VAL A 79 10.46 -1.71 -3.38
C VAL A 79 9.43 -2.18 -2.35
N MET A 80 8.46 -1.33 -2.05
CA MET A 80 7.49 -1.54 -0.97
C MET A 80 6.10 -1.92 -1.49
N LEU A 81 5.72 -1.45 -2.67
CA LEU A 81 4.43 -1.74 -3.31
C LEU A 81 4.63 -2.09 -4.79
N HIS A 82 3.67 -2.81 -5.33
CA HIS A 82 3.61 -3.14 -6.75
C HIS A 82 2.19 -2.94 -7.27
N TYR A 83 2.06 -2.24 -8.39
CA TYR A 83 0.81 -2.07 -9.13
C TYR A 83 0.94 -2.69 -10.51
N PHE A 84 -0.14 -3.24 -11.05
CA PHE A 84 -0.13 -3.81 -12.39
C PHE A 84 -1.47 -3.65 -13.12
N ILE A 85 -1.40 -3.52 -14.45
CA ILE A 85 -2.56 -3.64 -15.36
C ILE A 85 -2.07 -3.91 -16.79
N ASN A 86 -2.70 -4.84 -17.51
CA ASN A 86 -2.48 -5.05 -18.96
C ASN A 86 -1.00 -5.13 -19.39
N GLY A 87 -0.15 -5.80 -18.61
CA GLY A 87 1.29 -5.92 -18.90
C GLY A 87 2.12 -4.68 -18.58
N SER A 88 1.54 -3.68 -17.94
CA SER A 88 2.26 -2.56 -17.34
C SER A 88 2.37 -2.78 -15.83
N ASP A 89 3.53 -2.44 -15.29
CA ASP A 89 3.90 -2.68 -13.89
C ASP A 89 4.55 -1.41 -13.31
N TRP A 90 4.21 -1.09 -12.06
CA TRP A 90 4.79 0.03 -11.28
C TRP A 90 5.25 -0.47 -9.93
N TRP A 91 6.53 -0.32 -9.63
CA TRP A 91 7.17 -0.73 -8.38
C TRP A 91 7.54 0.49 -7.56
N ILE A 92 6.88 0.68 -6.41
CA ILE A 92 6.99 1.91 -5.62
C ILE A 92 8.05 1.75 -4.52
N THR A 93 9.01 2.68 -4.48
CA THR A 93 10.05 2.74 -3.44
C THR A 93 9.75 3.81 -2.40
N GLU A 94 9.14 4.94 -2.81
CA GLU A 94 8.81 6.05 -1.93
C GLU A 94 7.35 6.46 -2.08
N ARG A 95 6.74 6.85 -0.96
CA ARG A 95 5.42 7.49 -0.93
C ARG A 95 5.55 8.99 -0.74
N ASP A 96 4.42 9.67 -0.81
CA ASP A 96 4.35 11.10 -0.54
C ASP A 96 4.69 11.41 0.94
N VAL A 97 5.06 12.65 1.21
CA VAL A 97 5.39 13.15 2.54
C VAL A 97 4.18 13.06 3.47
N ILE A 98 3.00 13.38 2.94
CA ILE A 98 1.70 13.40 3.62
C ILE A 98 0.92 12.13 3.26
N LEU A 99 0.62 11.31 4.28
CA LEU A 99 0.07 9.97 4.08
C LEU A 99 -1.43 9.96 3.76
N ASP A 100 -2.16 10.97 4.23
CA ASP A 100 -3.60 11.13 4.02
C ASP A 100 -3.95 12.06 2.85
N ASP A 101 -2.93 12.48 2.10
CA ASP A 101 -3.01 13.25 0.86
C ASP A 101 -1.99 12.67 -0.14
N GLN A 102 -2.09 11.36 -0.38
CA GLN A 102 -1.16 10.64 -1.25
C GLN A 102 -1.53 10.91 -2.71
N VAL A 103 -0.75 11.78 -3.36
CA VAL A 103 -0.93 12.07 -4.80
C VAL A 103 0.21 11.45 -5.60
N GLN A 104 1.44 11.61 -5.13
CA GLN A 104 2.65 11.26 -5.87
C GLN A 104 3.49 10.22 -5.13
N ALA A 105 4.11 9.33 -5.90
CA ALA A 105 5.08 8.36 -5.43
C ALA A 105 6.34 8.41 -6.30
N PHE A 106 7.40 7.73 -5.86
CA PHE A 106 8.59 7.50 -6.68
C PHE A 106 8.81 5.99 -6.82
N GLY A 107 9.21 5.55 -8.01
CA GLY A 107 9.34 4.14 -8.28
C GLY A 107 9.83 3.84 -9.68
N TYR A 108 9.86 2.55 -10.00
CA TYR A 108 10.24 2.00 -11.30
C TYR A 108 9.01 1.61 -12.09
N VAL A 109 8.99 1.92 -13.39
CA VAL A 109 7.85 1.68 -14.26
C VAL A 109 8.29 0.90 -15.49
N CYS A 110 7.52 -0.10 -15.86
CA CYS A 110 7.62 -0.78 -17.15
C CYS A 110 6.24 -0.79 -17.78
N LEU A 111 6.07 -0.12 -18.92
CA LEU A 111 4.78 -0.04 -19.60
C LEU A 111 4.72 -1.05 -20.74
N ASN A 112 3.59 -1.76 -20.84
CA ASN A 112 3.34 -2.78 -21.88
C ASN A 112 4.44 -3.85 -22.00
N GLY A 113 5.18 -4.11 -20.92
CA GLY A 113 6.32 -5.03 -20.91
C GLY A 113 7.54 -4.54 -21.69
N ASP A 114 7.58 -3.28 -22.10
CA ASP A 114 8.70 -2.69 -22.82
C ASP A 114 9.85 -2.36 -21.85
N THR A 115 10.75 -3.33 -21.69
CA THR A 115 11.89 -3.22 -20.77
C THR A 115 12.95 -2.22 -21.23
N ASP A 116 12.99 -1.88 -22.51
CA ASP A 116 13.95 -0.91 -23.06
C ASP A 116 13.55 0.53 -22.67
N CYS A 117 12.25 0.76 -22.47
CA CYS A 117 11.70 2.03 -22.02
C CYS A 117 11.40 2.07 -20.51
N ALA A 118 11.78 1.04 -19.75
CA ALA A 118 11.47 0.98 -18.33
C ALA A 118 12.40 1.88 -17.50
N GLU A 119 11.83 2.77 -16.67
CA GLU A 119 12.56 3.86 -16.02
C GLU A 119 12.14 4.12 -14.57
N LEU A 120 13.02 4.80 -13.82
CA LEU A 120 12.72 5.33 -12.49
C LEU A 120 12.14 6.74 -12.64
N GLY A 121 11.05 7.02 -11.94
CA GLY A 121 10.42 8.32 -12.02
C GLY A 121 9.31 8.53 -11.01
N TYR A 122 8.71 9.70 -11.11
CA TYR A 122 7.52 10.05 -10.35
C TYR A 122 6.28 9.38 -10.92
N ILE A 123 5.43 8.89 -10.05
CA ILE A 123 4.22 8.12 -10.39
C ILE A 123 3.03 8.78 -9.70
N SER A 124 1.96 9.04 -10.46
CA SER A 124 0.69 9.55 -9.94
C SER A 124 -0.14 8.39 -9.38
N ILE A 125 -0.21 8.25 -8.06
CA ILE A 125 -1.03 7.20 -7.43
C ILE A 125 -2.52 7.46 -7.68
N THR A 126 -2.93 8.73 -7.73
CA THR A 126 -4.29 9.11 -8.10
C THR A 126 -4.66 8.59 -9.49
N GLU A 127 -3.77 8.73 -10.48
CA GLU A 127 -4.02 8.24 -11.84
C GLU A 127 -4.14 6.71 -11.88
N LEU A 128 -3.28 5.99 -11.13
CA LEU A 128 -3.39 4.53 -11.01
C LEU A 128 -4.74 4.11 -10.42
N ILE A 129 -5.19 4.79 -9.37
CA ILE A 129 -6.48 4.54 -8.71
C ILE A 129 -7.65 4.82 -9.65
N GLU A 130 -7.63 5.95 -10.36
CA GLU A 130 -8.69 6.37 -11.30
C GLU A 130 -8.82 5.43 -12.49
N ASN A 131 -7.71 4.85 -12.95
CA ASN A 131 -7.69 3.87 -14.04
C ASN A 131 -7.87 2.42 -13.57
N ASN A 132 -8.21 2.19 -12.30
CA ASN A 132 -8.38 0.85 -11.70
C ASN A 132 -7.15 -0.06 -11.86
N VAL A 133 -5.95 0.51 -11.83
CA VAL A 133 -4.72 -0.28 -11.74
C VAL A 133 -4.72 -1.05 -10.42
N GLU A 134 -4.45 -2.35 -10.48
CA GLU A 134 -4.54 -3.22 -9.32
C GLU A 134 -3.30 -3.08 -8.44
N LEU A 135 -3.50 -2.90 -7.13
CA LEU A 135 -2.42 -3.03 -6.15
C LEU A 135 -2.22 -4.51 -5.81
N ASP A 136 -1.02 -5.02 -6.00
CA ASP A 136 -0.68 -6.41 -5.74
C ASP A 136 -0.61 -6.70 -4.22
N LEU A 137 -1.58 -7.48 -3.73
CA LEU A 137 -1.69 -7.85 -2.32
C LEU A 137 -0.73 -8.97 -1.90
N TYR A 138 -0.13 -9.66 -2.87
CA TYR A 138 0.82 -10.76 -2.67
C TYR A 138 2.27 -10.32 -2.86
N PHE A 139 2.48 -9.06 -3.25
CA PHE A 139 3.82 -8.51 -3.39
C PHE A 139 4.54 -8.47 -2.04
N GLU A 140 5.74 -9.03 -2.03
CA GLU A 140 6.65 -9.00 -0.89
C GLU A 140 7.76 -7.98 -1.16
N PRO A 141 8.06 -7.07 -0.21
CA PRO A 141 9.12 -6.10 -0.36
C PRO A 141 10.46 -6.77 -0.73
N THR A 142 11.08 -6.24 -1.77
CA THR A 142 12.32 -6.79 -2.34
C THR A 142 13.15 -5.67 -2.94
N THR A 143 14.41 -5.94 -3.29
CA THR A 143 15.28 -4.90 -3.84
C THR A 143 14.89 -4.53 -5.26
N LEU A 144 15.12 -3.28 -5.66
CA LEU A 144 14.92 -2.86 -7.04
C LEU A 144 15.77 -3.69 -8.01
N ARG A 145 16.98 -4.09 -7.57
CA ARG A 145 17.85 -5.03 -8.29
C ARG A 145 17.14 -6.34 -8.63
N ASP A 146 16.47 -6.95 -7.66
CA ASP A 146 15.75 -8.22 -7.85
C ASP A 146 14.51 -8.05 -8.73
N VAL A 147 13.82 -6.91 -8.61
CA VAL A 147 12.71 -6.56 -9.51
C VAL A 147 13.20 -6.49 -10.95
N LYS A 148 14.24 -5.69 -11.22
CA LYS A 148 14.82 -5.54 -12.56
C LYS A 148 15.27 -6.88 -13.12
N LYS A 149 15.99 -7.68 -12.32
CA LYS A 149 16.44 -9.01 -12.71
C LYS A 149 15.29 -9.90 -13.18
N LYS A 150 14.22 -10.01 -12.37
CA LYS A 150 13.03 -10.81 -12.72
C LYS A 150 12.33 -10.30 -13.97
N LEU A 151 12.25 -8.98 -14.13
CA LEU A 151 11.65 -8.35 -15.31
C LEU A 151 12.41 -8.72 -16.59
N PHE A 152 13.74 -8.61 -16.57
CA PHE A 152 14.58 -8.96 -17.73
C PHE A 152 14.59 -10.47 -18.01
N GLU A 153 14.54 -11.32 -16.99
CA GLU A 153 14.41 -12.78 -17.17
C GLU A 153 13.08 -13.17 -17.82
N LYS A 154 12.00 -12.41 -17.58
CA LYS A 154 10.69 -12.64 -18.20
C LYS A 154 10.62 -12.17 -19.65
N ALA A 155 11.42 -11.18 -20.02
CA ALA A 155 11.47 -10.61 -21.37
C ALA A 155 12.39 -11.41 -22.34
N ALA A 156 13.27 -12.25 -21.80
CA ALA A 156 14.19 -13.11 -22.55
C ALA A 156 13.52 -14.42 -23.02
#